data_AF-A0A670JVX6-F1
#
_entry.id   AF-A0A670JVX6-F1
#
_cell.length_a   1.000
_cell.length_b   1.000
_cell.length_c   1.000
_cell.angle_alpha   90.00
_cell.angle_beta   90.00
_cell.angle_gamma   90.00
#
_symmetry.space_group_name_H-M   'P 1'
#
loop_
_entity.id
_entity.type
_entity.pdbx_description
1 polymer ?
#
loop_
_entity_poly.entity_id
_entity_poly.type
_entity_poly.pdbx_seq_one_letter_code
_entity_poly.pdbx_strand_id
1 'polypeptide(L)'
;RSSSGTKRWKHPEEVVGRCLPTPKCPTPPLYHMRLFAPNHVVAKSRFWYFISQLKKTKKSSGEIVYCGQVFEKSPLKVKNFDIWLCYDSRSGTHNMYRVYRDLTTAGALITTGAIMKVEEIAASKCHRPAPHFTTKRPNTFF
;
A
#
# COMPACT_ATOMS: atom_id res chain seq x y z
N ARG A 1 -10.53 20.26 13.80
CA ARG A 1 -11.71 19.83 13.01
C ARG A 1 -11.62 18.32 12.85
N SER A 2 -12.40 17.58 13.64
CA SER A 2 -12.43 16.12 13.68
C SER A 2 -12.91 15.55 12.35
N SER A 3 -12.02 14.92 11.59
CA SER A 3 -12.44 14.01 10.52
C SER A 3 -12.53 12.61 11.10
N SER A 4 -13.69 12.29 11.67
CA SER A 4 -14.18 10.92 11.81
C SER A 4 -14.44 10.34 10.41
N GLY A 5 -13.38 10.19 9.62
CA GLY A 5 -13.42 9.47 8.36
C GLY A 5 -13.42 7.99 8.67
N THR A 6 -14.57 7.35 8.45
CA THR A 6 -14.74 5.89 8.44
C THR A 6 -13.48 5.25 7.87
N LYS A 7 -12.84 4.33 8.61
CA LYS A 7 -11.71 3.54 8.12
C LYS A 7 -12.20 2.65 6.99
N ARG A 8 -12.35 3.23 5.80
CA ARG A 8 -12.86 2.54 4.62
C ARG A 8 -11.78 1.57 4.19
N TRP A 9 -12.15 0.31 4.08
CA TRP A 9 -11.29 -0.78 3.62
C TRP A 9 -10.57 -0.34 2.34
N LYS A 10 -9.23 -0.35 2.39
CA LYS A 10 -8.40 -0.09 1.23
C LYS A 10 -8.13 -1.43 0.57
N HIS A 11 -8.51 -1.57 -0.69
CA HIS A 11 -8.17 -2.75 -1.47
C HIS A 11 -6.92 -2.44 -2.31
N PRO A 12 -6.05 -3.45 -2.53
CA PRO A 12 -4.99 -3.30 -3.51
C PRO A 12 -5.62 -3.20 -4.90
N GLU A 13 -5.23 -2.18 -5.63
CA GLU A 13 -5.54 -2.01 -7.04
C GLU A 13 -4.26 -1.98 -7.85
N GLU A 14 -4.32 -2.58 -9.02
CA GLU A 14 -3.29 -2.58 -10.03
C GLU A 14 -3.67 -1.56 -11.09
N VAL A 15 -2.83 -0.56 -11.27
CA VAL A 15 -3.02 0.51 -12.24
C VAL A 15 -1.85 0.52 -13.20
N VAL A 16 -2.15 0.41 -14.49
CA VAL A 16 -1.17 0.50 -15.57
C VAL A 16 -1.52 1.69 -16.44
N GLY A 17 -0.54 2.56 -16.69
CA GLY A 17 -0.71 3.71 -17.57
C GLY A 17 0.53 4.01 -18.38
N ARG A 18 0.37 4.83 -19.41
CA ARG A 18 1.45 5.24 -20.31
C ARG A 18 1.26 6.67 -20.77
N CYS A 19 2.32 7.25 -21.33
CA CYS A 19 2.17 8.48 -22.12
C CYS A 19 1.36 8.17 -23.39
N LEU A 20 0.70 9.18 -23.95
CA LEU A 20 0.07 9.04 -25.26
C LEU A 20 1.15 8.81 -26.34
N PRO A 21 0.89 7.93 -27.32
CA PRO A 21 1.76 7.78 -28.48
C PRO A 21 1.98 9.11 -29.20
N THR A 22 3.23 9.39 -29.57
CA THR A 22 3.59 10.58 -30.36
C THR A 22 4.41 10.15 -31.59
N PRO A 23 4.50 10.96 -32.65
CA PRO A 23 5.29 10.61 -33.83
C PRO A 23 6.77 10.32 -33.52
N LYS A 24 7.31 10.95 -32.46
CA LYS A 24 8.67 10.72 -31.98
C LYS A 24 8.81 9.42 -31.18
N CYS A 25 7.76 9.02 -30.46
CA CYS A 25 7.73 7.83 -29.61
C CYS A 25 6.39 7.11 -29.81
N PRO A 26 6.26 6.25 -30.85
CA PRO A 26 5.00 5.57 -31.17
C PRO A 26 4.61 4.52 -30.12
N THR A 27 5.60 3.92 -29.44
CA THR A 27 5.39 2.89 -28.42
C THR A 27 5.95 3.34 -27.07
N PRO A 28 5.22 4.19 -26.33
CA PRO A 28 5.66 4.65 -25.01
C PRO A 28 5.65 3.51 -23.98
N PRO A 29 6.56 3.53 -22.99
CA PRO A 29 6.63 2.48 -21.97
C PRO A 29 5.40 2.47 -21.07
N LEU A 30 5.04 1.27 -20.60
CA LEU A 30 3.97 1.06 -19.62
C LEU A 30 4.53 1.20 -18.20
N TYR A 31 3.84 1.98 -17.39
CA TYR A 31 4.11 2.14 -15.96
C TYR A 31 3.08 1.38 -15.16
N HIS A 32 3.56 0.44 -14.35
CA HIS A 32 2.76 -0.40 -13.49
C HIS A 32 2.92 0.04 -12.02
N MET A 33 1.80 0.22 -11.33
CA MET A 33 1.78 0.54 -9.90
C MET A 33 0.71 -0.25 -9.18
N ARG A 34 1.07 -0.78 -8.01
CA ARG A 34 0.11 -1.34 -7.05
C ARG A 34 -0.20 -0.30 -5.98
N LEU A 35 -1.45 0.17 -5.94
CA LEU A 35 -1.91 1.26 -5.08
C LEU A 35 -3.01 0.77 -4.16
N PHE A 36 -3.04 1.29 -2.93
CA PHE A 36 -4.11 0.97 -1.98
C PHE A 36 -5.13 2.10 -1.92
N ALA A 37 -6.34 1.81 -2.38
CA ALA A 37 -7.40 2.79 -2.51
C ALA A 37 -8.76 2.21 -2.08
N PRO A 38 -9.70 3.06 -1.65
CA PRO A 38 -11.07 2.63 -1.35
C PRO A 38 -11.88 2.30 -2.61
N ASN A 39 -11.52 2.87 -3.77
CA ASN A 39 -12.15 2.62 -5.06
C ASN A 39 -11.23 3.03 -6.22
N HIS A 40 -11.63 2.62 -7.42
CA HIS A 40 -10.85 2.82 -8.64
C HIS A 40 -10.67 4.29 -9.02
N VAL A 41 -11.60 5.17 -8.65
CA VAL A 41 -11.48 6.61 -8.92
C VAL A 41 -10.32 7.20 -8.13
N VAL A 42 -10.23 6.86 -6.83
CA VAL A 42 -9.13 7.30 -5.96
C VAL A 42 -7.82 6.66 -6.40
N ALA A 43 -7.82 5.40 -6.83
CA ALA A 43 -6.62 4.75 -7.35
C ALA A 43 -6.07 5.45 -8.61
N LYS A 44 -6.92 5.76 -9.59
CA LYS A 44 -6.53 6.52 -10.79
C LYS A 44 -5.96 7.90 -10.42
N SER A 45 -6.56 8.59 -9.46
CA SER A 45 -6.06 9.89 -8.99
C SER A 45 -4.67 9.77 -8.33
N ARG A 46 -4.50 8.79 -7.45
CA ARG A 46 -3.20 8.48 -6.80
C ARG A 46 -2.13 8.09 -7.82
N PHE A 47 -2.47 7.32 -8.84
CA PHE A 47 -1.56 6.95 -9.92
C PHE A 47 -1.00 8.20 -10.60
N TRP A 48 -1.86 9.13 -11.02
CA TRP A 48 -1.40 10.38 -11.65
C TRP A 48 -0.57 11.24 -10.71
N TYR A 49 -0.91 11.28 -9.41
CA TYR A 49 -0.09 11.97 -8.41
C TYR A 49 1.34 11.44 -8.38
N PHE A 50 1.53 10.12 -8.27
CA PHE A 50 2.85 9.51 -8.22
C PHE A 50 3.61 9.58 -9.56
N ILE A 51 2.94 9.30 -10.68
CA ILE A 51 3.55 9.37 -12.01
C ILE A 51 4.02 10.78 -12.36
N SER A 52 3.29 11.82 -11.92
CA SER A 52 3.71 13.20 -12.14
C SER A 52 5.01 13.54 -11.41
N GLN A 53 5.24 12.97 -10.23
CA GLN A 53 6.48 13.16 -9.46
C GLN A 53 7.63 12.33 -10.03
N LEU A 54 7.37 11.09 -10.42
CA LEU A 54 8.42 10.15 -10.84
C LEU A 54 8.84 10.29 -12.30
N LYS A 55 7.89 10.56 -13.20
CA LYS A 55 8.11 10.54 -14.66
C LYS A 55 7.67 11.83 -15.35
N LYS A 56 7.21 12.84 -14.59
CA LYS A 56 6.75 14.15 -15.12
C LYS A 56 5.62 14.02 -16.15
N THR A 57 4.91 12.89 -16.17
CA THR A 57 3.74 12.67 -17.04
C THR A 57 2.48 13.16 -16.34
N LYS A 58 1.60 13.82 -17.11
CA LYS A 58 0.33 14.34 -16.61
C LYS A 58 -0.83 13.52 -17.16
N LYS A 59 -1.98 13.60 -16.50
CA LYS A 59 -3.23 12.99 -16.99
C LYS A 59 -3.61 13.46 -18.40
N SER A 60 -3.29 14.70 -18.77
CA SER A 60 -3.57 15.23 -20.11
C SER A 60 -2.66 14.69 -21.20
N SER A 61 -1.45 14.21 -20.85
CA SER A 61 -0.45 13.71 -21.80
C SER A 61 -0.28 12.19 -21.74
N GLY A 62 -1.17 11.49 -21.04
CA GLY A 62 -1.12 10.06 -20.86
C GLY A 62 -2.50 9.45 -20.67
N GLU A 63 -2.54 8.12 -20.67
CA GLU A 63 -3.75 7.34 -20.50
C GLU A 63 -3.52 6.20 -19.51
N ILE A 64 -4.59 5.76 -18.86
CA ILE A 64 -4.59 4.55 -18.03
C ILE A 64 -5.10 3.41 -18.90
N VAL A 65 -4.24 2.41 -19.11
CA VAL A 65 -4.51 1.24 -19.93
C VAL A 65 -5.31 0.20 -19.14
N TYR A 66 -5.00 0.04 -17.85
CA TYR A 66 -5.67 -0.93 -16.99
C TYR A 66 -5.81 -0.40 -15.57
N CYS A 67 -6.94 -0.71 -14.93
CA CYS A 67 -7.21 -0.42 -13.53
C CYS A 67 -8.10 -1.55 -12.99
N GLY A 68 -7.55 -2.39 -12.12
CA GLY A 68 -8.27 -3.55 -11.59
C GLY A 68 -7.93 -3.83 -10.14
N GLN A 69 -8.89 -4.39 -9.41
CA GLN A 69 -8.67 -4.81 -8.02
C GLN A 69 -7.87 -6.10 -7.98
N VAL A 70 -6.87 -6.16 -7.08
CA VAL A 70 -6.05 -7.34 -6.86
C VAL A 70 -6.59 -8.09 -5.65
N PHE A 71 -6.90 -9.36 -5.84
CA PHE A 71 -7.30 -10.26 -4.76
C PHE A 71 -6.11 -11.07 -4.26
N GLU A 72 -6.13 -11.44 -2.98
CA GLU A 72 -5.07 -12.25 -2.41
C GLU A 72 -5.15 -13.69 -2.88
N LYS A 73 -3.98 -14.25 -3.24
CA LYS A 73 -3.88 -15.63 -3.76
C LYS A 73 -4.30 -16.68 -2.72
N SER A 74 -4.05 -16.41 -1.44
CA SER A 74 -4.30 -17.35 -0.34
C SER A 74 -4.83 -16.60 0.89
N PRO A 75 -6.13 -16.23 0.90
CA PRO A 75 -6.71 -15.37 1.94
C PRO A 75 -6.83 -16.02 3.32
N LEU A 76 -6.77 -17.36 3.38
CA LEU A 76 -6.89 -18.12 4.63
C LEU A 76 -5.54 -18.37 5.33
N LYS A 77 -4.42 -18.08 4.65
CA LYS A 77 -3.09 -18.35 5.16
C LYS A 77 -2.52 -17.10 5.81
N VAL A 78 -2.09 -17.23 7.06
CA VAL A 78 -1.38 -16.16 7.78
C VAL A 78 0.00 -15.95 7.18
N LYS A 79 0.34 -14.69 6.93
CA LYS A 79 1.59 -14.25 6.29
C LYS A 79 2.24 -13.14 7.09
N ASN A 80 3.53 -12.91 6.83
CA ASN A 80 4.24 -11.75 7.33
C ASN A 80 4.39 -10.73 6.19
N PHE A 81 3.98 -9.49 6.46
CA PHE A 81 4.02 -8.37 5.52
C PHE A 81 5.02 -7.33 5.98
N ASP A 82 6.00 -7.06 5.12
CA ASP A 82 6.95 -5.96 5.26
C ASP A 82 6.33 -4.69 4.74
N ILE A 83 6.19 -3.70 5.60
CA ILE A 83 5.59 -2.42 5.26
C ILE A 83 6.63 -1.33 5.43
N TRP A 84 6.94 -0.67 4.31
CA TRP A 84 7.64 0.62 4.31
C TRP A 84 6.60 1.71 4.28
N LEU A 85 6.61 2.55 5.29
CA LEU A 85 5.71 3.69 5.43
C LEU A 85 6.50 4.98 5.58
N CYS A 86 6.00 6.04 4.96
CA CYS A 86 6.40 7.40 5.26
C CYS A 86 5.22 8.06 5.98
N TYR A 87 5.47 8.61 7.16
CA TYR A 87 4.45 9.29 7.96
C TYR A 87 4.91 10.69 8.34
N ASP A 88 3.95 11.60 8.41
CA ASP A 88 4.19 12.97 8.87
C ASP A 88 3.97 13.01 10.39
N SER A 89 5.03 13.33 11.13
CA SER A 89 4.96 13.67 12.55
C SER A 89 4.67 15.16 12.72
N ARG A 90 4.51 15.61 13.97
CA ARG A 90 4.36 17.05 14.29
C ARG A 90 5.60 17.86 13.89
N SER A 91 6.75 17.21 13.77
CA SER A 91 8.05 17.86 13.59
C SER A 91 8.69 17.60 12.22
N GLY A 92 8.13 16.70 11.40
CA GLY A 92 8.68 16.39 10.09
C GLY A 92 8.21 15.06 9.51
N THR A 93 8.72 14.73 8.34
CA THR A 93 8.40 13.49 7.62
C THR A 93 9.41 12.40 7.98
N HIS A 94 8.91 11.22 8.34
CA HIS A 94 9.76 10.11 8.78
C HIS A 94 9.42 8.82 8.03
N ASN A 95 10.47 8.15 7.56
CA ASN A 95 10.37 6.81 7.00
C ASN A 95 10.45 5.79 8.14
N MET A 96 9.58 4.79 8.10
CA MET A 96 9.55 3.69 9.04
C MET A 96 9.35 2.38 8.29
N TYR A 97 9.98 1.34 8.82
CA TYR A 97 9.79 -0.03 8.37
C TYR A 97 9.18 -0.86 9.50
N ARG A 98 8.14 -1.63 9.18
CA ARG A 98 7.47 -2.48 10.15
C ARG A 98 6.92 -3.74 9.50
N VAL A 99 7.09 -4.85 10.21
CA VAL A 99 6.56 -6.16 9.82
C VAL A 99 5.25 -6.40 10.56
N TYR A 100 4.22 -6.80 9.84
CA TYR A 100 2.91 -7.18 10.39
C TYR A 100 2.57 -8.61 10.03
N ARG A 101 1.88 -9.31 10.94
CA ARG A 101 1.38 -10.66 10.69
C ARG A 101 -0.13 -10.60 10.49
N ASP A 102 -0.60 -10.93 9.30
CA ASP A 102 -2.01 -10.83 8.92
C ASP A 102 -2.37 -11.85 7.82
N LEU A 103 -3.65 -12.02 7.54
CA LEU A 103 -4.21 -12.83 6.45
C LEU A 103 -4.16 -12.11 5.10
N THR A 104 -4.39 -10.80 5.12
CA THR A 104 -4.52 -10.00 3.90
C THR A 104 -3.65 -8.76 3.95
N THR A 105 -3.17 -8.33 2.79
CA THR A 105 -2.48 -7.04 2.68
C THR A 105 -3.40 -5.90 3.09
N ALA A 106 -4.70 -5.97 2.76
CA ALA A 106 -5.72 -5.01 3.14
C ALA A 106 -5.78 -4.76 4.67
N GLY A 107 -5.80 -5.83 5.46
CA GLY A 107 -5.82 -5.76 6.93
C GLY A 107 -4.57 -5.10 7.51
N ALA A 108 -3.40 -5.47 6.99
CA ALA A 108 -2.13 -4.94 7.46
C ALA A 108 -2.01 -3.39 7.27
N LEU A 109 -2.60 -2.85 6.20
CA LEU A 109 -2.54 -1.41 5.87
C LEU A 109 -3.47 -0.53 6.72
N ILE A 110 -4.58 -1.07 7.21
CA ILE A 110 -5.55 -0.32 8.04
C ILE A 110 -4.89 0.18 9.32
N THR A 111 -3.87 -0.54 9.78
CA THR A 111 -3.13 -0.23 11.01
C THR A 111 -2.20 0.98 10.84
N THR A 112 -1.68 1.25 9.64
CA THR A 112 -0.54 2.18 9.43
C THR A 112 -0.88 3.51 8.75
N GLY A 113 -1.99 3.63 8.03
CA GLY A 113 -2.51 4.92 7.54
C GLY A 113 -1.86 5.51 6.27
N ALA A 114 -0.51 5.51 6.18
CA ALA A 114 0.27 6.00 5.02
C ALA A 114 1.36 4.98 4.64
N ILE A 115 1.52 4.64 3.34
CA ILE A 115 2.26 3.44 2.93
C ILE A 115 2.94 3.68 1.58
N MET A 116 4.23 3.31 1.48
CA MET A 116 5.02 3.38 0.26
C MET A 116 5.12 2.02 -0.44
N LYS A 117 5.33 0.94 0.32
CA LYS A 117 5.56 -0.41 -0.23
C LYS A 117 5.09 -1.47 0.74
N VAL A 118 4.53 -2.57 0.22
CA VAL A 118 4.23 -3.78 0.98
C VAL A 118 4.73 -5.01 0.26
N GLU A 119 5.41 -5.90 0.98
CA GLU A 119 5.89 -7.19 0.47
C GLU A 119 5.55 -8.33 1.43
N GLU A 120 5.23 -9.50 0.90
CA GLU A 120 5.11 -10.73 1.68
C GLU A 120 6.49 -11.34 1.92
N ILE A 121 6.75 -11.82 3.12
CA ILE A 121 8.06 -12.32 3.55
C ILE A 121 7.94 -13.74 4.10
N ALA A 122 8.95 -14.55 3.82
CA ALA A 122 9.16 -15.81 4.53
C ALA A 122 9.47 -15.57 6.02
N ALA A 123 8.99 -16.45 6.89
CA ALA A 123 9.19 -16.36 8.33
C ALA A 123 10.68 -16.29 8.75
N SER A 124 11.57 -16.93 7.99
CA SER A 124 13.02 -16.92 8.23
C SER A 124 13.67 -15.54 8.02
N LYS A 125 13.05 -14.66 7.23
CA LYS A 125 13.57 -13.31 6.93
C LYS A 125 12.88 -12.23 7.78
N CYS A 126 12.11 -12.61 8.80
CA CYS A 126 11.48 -11.66 9.69
C CYS A 126 12.48 -11.16 10.74
N HIS A 127 12.90 -9.91 10.59
CA HIS A 127 13.91 -9.28 11.46
C HIS A 127 13.35 -8.80 12.81
N ARG A 128 12.03 -8.79 13.00
CA ARG A 128 11.41 -8.41 14.27
C ARG A 128 11.29 -9.64 15.17
N PRO A 129 11.79 -9.60 16.42
CA PRO A 129 11.44 -10.63 17.38
C PRO A 129 9.92 -10.66 17.51
N ALA A 130 9.36 -11.87 17.60
CA ALA A 130 7.93 -12.03 17.86
C ALA A 130 7.58 -11.20 19.11
N PRO A 131 6.42 -10.52 19.14
CA PRO A 131 5.96 -9.94 20.40
C PRO A 131 5.98 -11.06 21.44
N HIS A 132 6.77 -10.89 22.49
CA HIS A 132 6.68 -11.74 23.66
C HIS A 132 5.28 -11.54 24.22
N PHE A 133 4.35 -12.41 23.84
CA PHE A 133 3.13 -12.61 24.60
C PHE A 133 3.60 -13.23 25.91
N THR A 134 3.89 -12.38 26.90
CA THR A 134 3.91 -12.84 28.27
C THR A 134 2.49 -13.27 28.58
N THR A 135 2.18 -14.54 28.39
CA THR A 135 1.07 -15.19 29.08
C THR A 135 1.43 -15.29 30.56
N LYS A 136 1.57 -14.14 31.21
CA LYS A 136 1.26 -14.00 32.62
C LYS A 136 -0.07 -13.28 32.67
N ARG A 137 -1.15 -14.04 32.48
CA ARG A 137 -2.38 -13.68 33.18
C ARG A 137 -1.97 -13.63 34.65
N PRO A 138 -2.13 -12.52 35.39
CA PRO A 138 -2.06 -12.61 36.83
C PRO A 138 -3.22 -13.51 37.26
N ASN A 139 -2.91 -14.77 37.56
CA ASN A 139 -3.74 -15.53 38.48
C ASN A 139 -3.74 -14.73 39.78
N THR A 140 -4.94 -14.38 40.24
CA THR A 140 -5.38 -13.95 41.59
C THR A 140 -6.08 -12.61 41.60
N PHE A 141 -7.41 -12.65 41.65
CA PHE A 141 -8.21 -11.89 42.61
C PHE A 141 -9.36 -12.80 43.04
N PHE A 142 -9.23 -13.34 44.26
CA PHE A 142 -10.39 -13.58 45.14
C PHE A 142 -10.78 -12.22 45.73
#